data_AF-A0A1C5JRF2-F1
#
_entry.id   AF-A0A1C5JRF2-F1
#
_cell.length_a   1.000
_cell.length_b   1.000
_cell.length_c   1.000
_cell.angle_alpha   90.00
_cell.angle_beta   90.00
_cell.angle_gamma   90.00
#
_symmetry.space_group_name_H-M   'P 1'
#
loop_
_entity.id
_entity.type
_entity.pdbx_description
1 polymer ?
#
loop_
_entity_poly.entity_id
_entity_poly.type
_entity_poly.pdbx_seq_one_letter_code
_entity_poly.pdbx_strand_id
1 'polypeptide(L)'
;MLAVLRAGTREQHLAVERVLDLPGRVRDRDDLVIVLTAMLAAWQPLEERLAAAYGWDGSGLDPRLGAAADLLRADLAELGAPLVAEGDGPGVVVPRFDGLAAAVGGRYVLLGSALGGRVIAPVVERRLGLPEGRGTGFFRRVGMDPDADWRAFRAAVDGHPWSPSELAAAVDAAADTFGSVARAAGAVFAVRPTSTRRRAG
;
A
#
# COMPACT_ATOMS: atom_id res chain seq x y z
N MET A 1 0.38 21.28 1.23
CA MET A 1 0.51 19.89 1.70
C MET A 1 0.98 18.92 0.60
N LEU A 2 0.19 18.62 -0.45
CA LEU A 2 0.54 17.56 -1.42
C LEU A 2 1.89 17.73 -2.14
N ALA A 3 2.25 18.95 -2.53
CA ALA A 3 3.56 19.22 -3.14
C ALA A 3 4.72 18.96 -2.17
N VAL A 4 4.53 19.28 -0.89
CA VAL A 4 5.50 19.08 0.18
C VAL A 4 5.67 17.58 0.46
N LEU A 5 4.57 16.82 0.56
CA LEU A 5 4.61 15.36 0.68
C LEU A 5 5.35 14.71 -0.49
N ARG A 6 5.04 15.10 -1.72
CA ARG A 6 5.70 14.56 -2.92
C ARG A 6 7.20 14.83 -2.93
N ALA A 7 7.62 16.06 -2.61
CA ALA A 7 9.03 16.41 -2.58
C ALA A 7 9.76 15.70 -1.43
N GLY A 8 9.16 15.69 -0.23
CA GLY A 8 9.77 15.17 0.99
C GLY A 8 9.83 13.64 1.08
N THR A 9 9.09 12.91 0.23
CA THR A 9 9.04 11.43 0.27
C THR A 9 9.54 10.74 -0.99
N ARG A 10 10.18 11.48 -1.91
CA ARG A 10 10.62 10.94 -3.20
C ARG A 10 11.60 9.76 -3.06
N GLU A 11 12.56 9.86 -2.16
CA GLU A 11 13.57 8.81 -1.98
C GLU A 11 12.97 7.53 -1.38
N GLN A 12 12.05 7.69 -0.43
CA GLN A 12 11.33 6.59 0.22
C GLN A 12 10.42 5.88 -0.77
N HIS A 13 9.72 6.63 -1.64
CA HIS A 13 8.95 6.05 -2.74
C HIS A 13 9.82 5.18 -3.65
N LEU A 14 10.96 5.72 -4.13
CA LEU A 14 11.91 4.98 -4.98
C LEU A 14 12.52 3.76 -4.25
N ALA A 15 12.73 3.85 -2.94
CA ALA A 15 13.20 2.72 -2.14
C ALA A 15 12.16 1.59 -2.10
N VAL A 16 10.88 1.92 -1.88
CA VAL A 16 9.79 0.94 -1.90
C VAL A 16 9.64 0.30 -3.28
N GLU A 17 9.70 1.08 -4.36
CA GLU A 17 9.64 0.53 -5.73
C GLU A 17 10.75 -0.50 -5.98
N ARG A 18 11.98 -0.23 -5.55
CA ARG A 18 13.11 -1.18 -5.67
C ARG A 18 12.92 -2.43 -4.82
N VAL A 19 12.36 -2.29 -3.61
CA VAL A 19 12.09 -3.45 -2.73
C VAL A 19 11.00 -4.32 -3.33
N LEU A 20 9.92 -3.72 -3.82
CA LEU A 20 8.79 -4.45 -4.41
C LEU A 20 9.14 -5.07 -5.76
N ASP A 21 9.91 -4.37 -6.60
CA ASP A 21 10.32 -4.81 -7.94
C ASP A 21 9.14 -5.29 -8.80
N LEU A 22 8.02 -4.57 -8.77
CA LEU A 22 6.81 -4.94 -9.52
C LEU A 22 6.79 -4.28 -10.91
N PRO A 23 6.30 -4.98 -11.95
CA PRO A 23 5.78 -6.36 -11.94
C PRO A 23 6.88 -7.44 -12.09
N GLY A 24 8.16 -7.09 -12.09
CA GLY A 24 9.29 -8.01 -12.34
C GLY A 24 9.34 -9.22 -11.41
N ARG A 25 9.01 -9.02 -10.13
CA ARG A 25 9.02 -10.03 -9.06
C ARG A 25 8.02 -11.16 -9.27
N VAL A 26 6.92 -10.94 -9.99
CA VAL A 26 5.82 -11.92 -10.12
C VAL A 26 6.04 -12.81 -11.35
N ARG A 27 6.76 -13.93 -11.24
CA ARG A 27 7.04 -14.79 -12.40
C ARG A 27 6.01 -15.90 -12.58
N ASP A 28 5.43 -16.36 -11.48
CA ASP A 28 4.41 -17.39 -11.40
C ASP A 28 3.34 -17.05 -10.34
N ARG A 29 2.39 -17.98 -10.13
CA ARG A 29 1.31 -17.83 -9.14
C ARG A 29 1.82 -17.76 -7.71
N ASP A 30 2.89 -18.49 -7.38
CA ASP A 30 3.43 -18.52 -6.03
C ASP A 30 4.09 -17.18 -5.69
N ASP A 31 4.82 -16.59 -6.63
CA ASP A 31 5.36 -15.23 -6.49
C ASP A 31 4.23 -14.20 -6.28
N LEU A 32 3.10 -14.34 -7.01
CA LEU A 32 1.95 -13.45 -6.82
C LEU A 32 1.36 -13.58 -5.42
N VAL A 33 1.18 -14.81 -4.91
CA VAL A 33 0.70 -15.04 -3.54
C VAL A 33 1.65 -14.43 -2.52
N ILE A 34 2.96 -14.59 -2.69
CA ILE A 34 3.97 -14.01 -1.79
C ILE A 34 3.90 -12.48 -1.82
N VAL A 35 3.77 -11.87 -3.01
CA VAL A 35 3.63 -10.41 -3.15
C VAL A 35 2.35 -9.93 -2.47
N LEU A 36 1.20 -10.55 -2.72
CA LEU A 36 -0.07 -10.12 -2.10
C LEU A 36 -0.05 -10.31 -0.59
N THR A 37 0.61 -11.36 -0.09
CA THR A 37 0.81 -11.58 1.36
C THR A 37 1.68 -10.47 1.97
N ALA A 38 2.78 -10.12 1.30
CA ALA A 38 3.64 -9.00 1.70
C ALA A 38 2.88 -7.66 1.71
N MET A 39 2.06 -7.41 0.69
CA MET A 39 1.23 -6.21 0.62
C MET A 39 0.16 -6.22 1.71
N LEU A 40 -0.49 -7.35 2.00
CA LEU A 40 -1.50 -7.44 3.07
C LEU A 40 -0.87 -7.16 4.44
N ALA A 41 0.29 -7.75 4.73
CA ALA A 41 1.03 -7.53 5.97
C ALA A 41 1.44 -6.05 6.16
N ALA A 42 1.61 -5.30 5.07
CA ALA A 42 1.85 -3.87 5.12
C ALA A 42 0.55 -3.04 5.25
N TRP A 43 -0.43 -3.29 4.36
CA TRP A 43 -1.63 -2.46 4.22
C TRP A 43 -2.57 -2.56 5.41
N GLN A 44 -2.88 -3.78 5.85
CA GLN A 44 -3.86 -4.01 6.91
C GLN A 44 -3.56 -3.19 8.19
N PRO A 45 -2.38 -3.30 8.82
CA PRO A 45 -2.14 -2.59 10.07
C PRO A 45 -2.00 -1.07 9.87
N LEU A 46 -1.59 -0.61 8.69
CA LEU A 46 -1.57 0.82 8.35
C LEU A 46 -2.98 1.38 8.21
N GLU A 47 -3.89 0.67 7.53
CA GLU A 47 -5.29 1.07 7.37
C GLU A 47 -6.03 1.07 8.71
N GLU A 48 -5.83 0.05 9.55
CA GLU A 48 -6.39 -0.01 10.90
C GLU A 48 -5.91 1.17 11.76
N ARG A 49 -4.60 1.47 11.71
CA ARG A 49 -4.03 2.57 12.50
C ARG A 49 -4.48 3.94 12.00
N LEU A 50 -4.61 4.14 10.69
CA LEU A 50 -5.17 5.36 10.12
C LEU A 50 -6.63 5.53 10.49
N ALA A 51 -7.43 4.46 10.40
CA ALA A 51 -8.84 4.50 10.78
C ALA A 51 -9.04 4.84 12.25
N ALA A 52 -8.12 4.44 13.13
CA ALA A 52 -8.14 4.74 14.56
C ALA A 52 -7.43 6.05 14.95
N ALA A 53 -6.80 6.76 14.01
CA ALA A 53 -6.13 8.02 14.30
C ALA A 53 -7.14 9.11 14.68
N TYR A 54 -6.75 10.05 15.52
CA TYR A 54 -7.60 11.19 15.89
C TYR A 54 -7.41 12.36 14.93
N GLY A 55 -8.38 13.29 14.92
CA GLY A 55 -8.32 14.52 14.13
C GLY A 55 -9.00 14.45 12.76
N TRP A 56 -9.56 13.30 12.36
CA TRP A 56 -10.38 13.20 11.16
C TRP A 56 -11.70 13.98 11.26
N ASP A 57 -12.24 14.13 12.46
CA ASP A 57 -13.50 14.85 12.70
C ASP A 57 -13.39 16.30 12.22
N GLY A 58 -14.34 16.73 11.39
CA GLY A 58 -14.35 18.07 10.81
C GLY A 58 -13.36 18.30 9.67
N SER A 59 -12.52 17.31 9.32
CA SER A 59 -11.58 17.42 8.18
C SER A 59 -12.25 17.25 6.82
N GLY A 60 -13.45 16.68 6.77
CA GLY A 60 -14.12 16.31 5.53
C GLY A 60 -13.55 15.04 4.86
N LEU A 61 -12.66 14.32 5.53
CA LEU A 61 -12.10 13.04 5.07
C LEU A 61 -12.66 11.86 5.86
N ASP A 62 -13.06 10.83 5.14
CA ASP A 62 -13.31 9.52 5.73
C ASP A 62 -11.96 8.86 6.10
N PRO A 63 -11.74 8.46 7.37
CA PRO A 63 -10.56 7.69 7.79
C PRO A 63 -10.30 6.44 6.96
N ARG A 64 -11.32 5.89 6.28
CA ARG A 64 -11.26 4.69 5.42
C ARG A 64 -11.35 4.95 3.90
N LEU A 65 -11.49 6.19 3.43
CA LEU A 65 -11.34 6.59 2.01
C LEU A 65 -10.26 5.81 1.23
N GLY A 66 -10.64 4.90 0.34
CA GLY A 66 -9.68 4.15 -0.49
C GLY A 66 -8.94 3.01 0.22
N ALA A 67 -9.41 2.58 1.39
CA ALA A 67 -8.95 1.35 2.05
C ALA A 67 -9.14 0.13 1.13
N ALA A 68 -8.15 -0.74 1.06
CA ALA A 68 -8.08 -1.84 0.10
C ALA A 68 -7.44 -3.12 0.65
N ALA A 69 -7.18 -3.22 1.96
CA ALA A 69 -6.75 -4.48 2.56
C ALA A 69 -7.73 -5.64 2.27
N ASP A 70 -9.03 -5.36 2.19
CA ASP A 70 -10.03 -6.38 1.85
C ASP A 70 -9.88 -6.93 0.42
N LEU A 71 -9.41 -6.11 -0.53
CA LEU A 71 -9.10 -6.59 -1.87
C LEU A 71 -7.90 -7.54 -1.87
N LEU A 72 -6.89 -7.30 -1.03
CA LEU A 72 -5.76 -8.21 -0.86
C LEU A 72 -6.21 -9.56 -0.29
N ARG A 73 -7.09 -9.54 0.72
CA ARG A 73 -7.67 -10.76 1.29
C ARG A 73 -8.50 -11.52 0.25
N ALA A 74 -9.31 -10.82 -0.53
CA ALA A 74 -10.11 -11.42 -1.60
C ALA A 74 -9.23 -12.04 -2.69
N ASP A 75 -8.17 -11.36 -3.12
CA ASP A 75 -7.23 -11.89 -4.11
C ASP A 75 -6.50 -13.14 -3.59
N LEU A 76 -6.06 -13.13 -2.34
CA LEU A 76 -5.43 -14.31 -1.71
C LEU A 76 -6.40 -15.49 -1.65
N ALA A 77 -7.67 -15.25 -1.29
CA ALA A 77 -8.70 -16.27 -1.27
C ALA A 77 -9.00 -16.83 -2.67
N GLU A 78 -9.11 -15.97 -3.69
CA GLU A 78 -9.28 -16.37 -5.09
C GLU A 78 -8.11 -17.23 -5.58
N LEU A 79 -6.90 -16.92 -5.11
CA LEU A 79 -5.69 -17.69 -5.40
C LEU A 79 -5.54 -18.95 -4.52
N GLY A 80 -6.49 -19.25 -3.64
CA GLY A 80 -6.45 -20.41 -2.75
C GLY A 80 -5.30 -20.38 -1.74
N ALA A 81 -4.75 -19.20 -1.46
CA ALA A 81 -3.70 -19.03 -0.47
C ALA A 81 -4.30 -19.09 0.94
N PRO A 82 -3.67 -19.79 1.90
CA PRO A 82 -4.10 -19.73 3.29
C PRO A 82 -3.91 -18.30 3.79
N LEU A 83 -4.96 -17.71 4.35
CA LEU A 83 -4.83 -16.46 5.09
C LEU A 83 -4.01 -16.77 6.35
N VAL A 84 -2.86 -16.12 6.48
CA VAL A 84 -2.09 -16.16 7.73
C VAL A 84 -2.90 -15.41 8.78
N ALA A 85 -3.06 -16.01 9.98
CA ALA A 85 -3.84 -15.39 11.05
C ALA A 85 -3.26 -14.03 11.44
N GLU A 86 -4.14 -13.10 11.82
CA GLU A 86 -3.75 -11.78 12.29
C GLU A 86 -2.81 -11.93 13.51
N GLY A 87 -1.59 -11.40 13.41
CA GLY A 87 -0.60 -11.43 14.48
C GLY A 87 0.56 -12.42 14.31
N ASP A 88 0.52 -13.33 13.32
CA ASP A 88 1.61 -14.31 13.06
C ASP A 88 2.70 -13.78 12.11
N GLY A 89 2.57 -12.53 11.66
CA GLY A 89 3.57 -11.86 10.82
C GLY A 89 4.74 -11.28 11.64
N PRO A 90 5.93 -11.12 11.03
CA PRO A 90 7.03 -10.40 11.68
C PRO A 90 6.53 -9.02 12.10
N GLY A 91 6.73 -8.65 13.38
CA GLY A 91 6.17 -7.43 13.99
C GLY A 91 6.48 -6.18 13.18
N VAL A 92 5.57 -5.81 12.29
CA VAL A 92 5.70 -4.62 11.45
C VAL A 92 5.53 -3.42 12.37
N VAL A 93 6.58 -2.62 12.53
CA VAL A 93 6.47 -1.35 13.22
C VAL A 93 5.66 -0.40 12.35
N VAL A 94 4.41 -0.20 12.76
CA VAL A 94 3.46 0.74 12.18
C VAL A 94 3.75 2.14 12.74
N PRO A 95 3.85 3.18 11.90
CA PRO A 95 3.97 4.56 12.39
C PRO A 95 2.81 4.95 13.30
N ARG A 96 3.08 5.87 14.22
CA ARG A 96 2.04 6.58 14.95
C ARG A 96 1.53 7.72 14.08
N PHE A 97 0.20 7.87 14.02
CA PHE A 97 -0.44 8.99 13.34
C PHE A 97 -0.96 9.94 14.41
N ASP A 98 -0.06 10.73 14.97
CA ASP A 98 -0.36 11.68 16.04
C ASP A 98 -0.97 12.96 15.45
N GLY A 99 -2.28 12.88 15.20
CA GLY A 99 -3.10 13.99 14.71
C GLY A 99 -3.31 14.00 13.20
N LEU A 100 -4.15 14.93 12.75
CA LEU A 100 -4.64 14.97 11.37
C LEU A 100 -3.51 15.08 10.34
N ALA A 101 -2.50 15.92 10.57
CA ALA A 101 -1.41 16.11 9.61
C ALA A 101 -0.62 14.81 9.38
N ALA A 102 -0.26 14.09 10.44
CA ALA A 102 0.41 12.80 10.36
C ALA A 102 -0.47 11.75 9.65
N ALA A 103 -1.77 11.73 9.97
CA ALA A 103 -2.73 10.82 9.36
C ALA A 103 -2.91 11.09 7.85
N VAL A 104 -2.95 12.36 7.44
CA VAL A 104 -2.94 12.79 6.02
C VAL A 104 -1.67 12.32 5.32
N GLY A 105 -0.51 12.41 5.98
CA GLY A 105 0.77 11.91 5.47
C GLY A 105 0.72 10.40 5.18
N GLY A 106 0.29 9.59 6.16
CA GLY A 106 0.14 8.15 5.96
C GLY A 106 -0.89 7.81 4.89
N ARG A 107 -2.01 8.54 4.85
CA ARG A 107 -3.06 8.31 3.86
C ARG A 107 -2.64 8.65 2.44
N TYR A 108 -1.84 9.71 2.27
CA TYR A 108 -1.24 10.06 0.98
C TYR A 108 -0.46 8.88 0.39
N VAL A 109 0.31 8.15 1.22
CA VAL A 109 1.09 6.99 0.77
C VAL A 109 0.18 5.86 0.28
N LEU A 110 -0.84 5.49 1.06
CA LEU A 110 -1.73 4.37 0.70
C LEU A 110 -2.65 4.67 -0.49
N LEU A 111 -3.14 5.90 -0.61
CA LEU A 111 -3.94 6.33 -1.77
C LEU A 111 -3.05 6.45 -3.02
N GLY A 112 -1.86 7.02 -2.89
CA GLY A 112 -0.93 7.23 -4.00
C GLY A 112 -0.45 5.93 -4.64
N SER A 113 -0.40 4.83 -3.88
CA SER A 113 0.02 3.51 -4.39
C SER A 113 -0.94 2.91 -5.43
N ALA A 114 -2.21 3.34 -5.45
CA ALA A 114 -3.21 2.83 -6.38
C ALA A 114 -2.84 3.07 -7.85
N LEU A 115 -2.08 4.12 -8.14
CA LEU A 115 -1.76 4.54 -9.51
C LEU A 115 -0.81 3.57 -10.23
N GLY A 116 0.12 2.94 -9.50
CA GLY A 116 1.03 1.94 -10.07
C GLY A 116 0.32 0.65 -10.51
N GLY A 117 -0.83 0.35 -9.89
CA GLY A 117 -1.61 -0.86 -10.15
C GLY A 117 -2.11 -0.99 -11.59
N ARG A 118 -2.37 0.14 -12.28
CA ARG A 118 -2.79 0.18 -13.70
C ARG A 118 -1.75 -0.40 -14.65
N VAL A 119 -0.47 -0.32 -14.28
CA VAL A 119 0.64 -0.89 -15.06
C VAL A 119 0.93 -2.32 -14.63
N ILE A 120 0.85 -2.61 -13.32
CA ILE A 120 1.19 -3.91 -12.74
C ILE A 120 0.18 -4.98 -13.14
N ALA A 121 -1.13 -4.74 -12.95
CA ALA A 121 -2.16 -5.77 -13.11
C ALA A 121 -2.19 -6.38 -14.52
N PRO A 122 -2.21 -5.59 -15.62
CA PRO A 122 -2.25 -6.17 -16.97
C PRO A 122 -1.02 -7.01 -17.31
N VAL A 123 0.14 -6.67 -16.76
CA VAL A 123 1.38 -7.45 -16.97
C VAL A 123 1.30 -8.78 -16.24
N VAL A 124 0.88 -8.76 -14.98
CA VAL A 124 0.73 -9.97 -14.15
C VAL A 124 -0.33 -10.90 -14.73
N GLU A 125 -1.50 -10.37 -15.08
CA GLU A 125 -2.61 -11.15 -15.64
C GLU A 125 -2.22 -11.85 -16.93
N ARG A 126 -1.62 -11.13 -17.88
CA ARG A 126 -1.14 -11.73 -19.13
C ARG A 126 -0.07 -12.78 -18.89
N ARG A 127 0.86 -12.55 -17.96
CA ARG A 127 1.95 -13.47 -17.65
C ARG A 127 1.44 -14.78 -17.04
N LEU A 128 0.41 -14.71 -16.21
CA LEU A 128 -0.13 -15.85 -15.47
C LEU A 128 -1.40 -16.45 -16.10
N GLY A 129 -1.93 -15.85 -17.16
CA GLY A 129 -3.19 -16.29 -17.78
C GLY A 129 -4.42 -16.05 -16.88
N LEU A 130 -4.38 -15.03 -16.02
CA LEU A 130 -5.50 -14.72 -15.12
C LEU A 130 -6.57 -13.89 -15.83
N PRO A 131 -7.87 -14.14 -15.57
CA PRO A 131 -8.91 -13.21 -15.96
C PRO A 131 -8.73 -11.85 -15.28
N GLU A 132 -9.24 -10.81 -15.91
CA GLU A 132 -9.14 -9.44 -15.40
C GLU A 132 -9.67 -9.32 -13.96
N GLY A 133 -8.82 -8.83 -13.04
CA GLY A 133 -9.18 -8.59 -11.65
C GLY A 133 -9.33 -9.84 -10.78
N ARG A 134 -9.10 -11.05 -11.31
CA ARG A 134 -9.20 -12.31 -10.55
C ARG A 134 -7.81 -12.67 -10.01
N GLY A 135 -7.59 -12.41 -8.72
CA GLY A 135 -6.27 -12.53 -8.08
C GLY A 135 -5.38 -11.28 -8.27
N THR A 136 -5.94 -10.20 -8.82
CA THR A 136 -5.29 -8.90 -9.06
C THR A 136 -6.21 -7.71 -8.72
N GLY A 137 -7.32 -7.98 -8.02
CA GLY A 137 -8.33 -7.02 -7.62
C GLY A 137 -7.78 -5.84 -6.85
N PHE A 138 -6.78 -6.04 -5.98
CA PHE A 138 -6.08 -4.97 -5.27
C PHE A 138 -5.37 -4.01 -6.22
N PHE A 139 -4.61 -4.53 -7.20
CA PHE A 139 -3.91 -3.69 -8.17
C PHE A 139 -4.87 -2.94 -9.07
N ARG A 140 -6.01 -3.55 -9.42
CA ARG A 140 -7.06 -2.91 -10.22
C ARG A 140 -7.99 -2.00 -9.44
N ARG A 141 -7.98 -2.10 -8.10
CA ARG A 141 -8.96 -1.46 -7.22
C ARG A 141 -10.39 -1.82 -7.62
N VAL A 142 -10.63 -3.12 -7.81
CA VAL A 142 -11.94 -3.66 -8.27
C VAL A 142 -13.06 -3.17 -7.35
N GLY A 143 -14.12 -2.61 -7.95
CA GLY A 143 -15.26 -2.08 -7.22
C GLY A 143 -15.04 -0.71 -6.56
N MET A 144 -13.89 -0.07 -6.79
CA MET A 144 -13.55 1.26 -6.26
C MET A 144 -13.40 2.28 -7.39
N ASP A 145 -13.34 3.56 -7.04
CA ASP A 145 -13.00 4.66 -7.95
C ASP A 145 -11.79 5.43 -7.40
N PRO A 146 -10.55 5.01 -7.73
CA PRO A 146 -9.34 5.65 -7.23
C PRO A 146 -9.21 7.12 -7.66
N ASP A 147 -9.79 7.49 -8.80
CA ASP A 147 -9.74 8.87 -9.29
C ASP A 147 -10.71 9.75 -8.49
N ALA A 148 -11.89 9.25 -8.10
CA ALA A 148 -12.77 9.91 -7.15
C ALA A 148 -12.15 10.00 -5.75
N ASP A 149 -11.58 8.91 -5.24
CA ASP A 149 -10.92 8.89 -3.93
C ASP A 149 -9.79 9.91 -3.85
N TRP A 150 -8.94 9.96 -4.89
CA TRP A 150 -7.86 10.94 -4.97
C TRP A 150 -8.38 12.38 -5.06
N ARG A 151 -9.45 12.63 -5.83
CA ARG A 151 -10.07 13.96 -5.92
C ARG A 151 -10.64 14.40 -4.57
N ALA A 152 -11.34 13.51 -3.87
CA ALA A 152 -11.89 13.79 -2.54
C ALA A 152 -10.76 14.08 -1.54
N PHE A 153 -9.71 13.26 -1.54
CA PHE A 153 -8.53 13.46 -0.70
C PHE A 153 -7.89 14.82 -0.95
N ARG A 154 -7.63 15.14 -2.22
CA ARG A 154 -7.02 16.41 -2.62
C ARG A 154 -7.88 17.61 -2.21
N ALA A 155 -9.19 17.55 -2.43
CA ALA A 155 -10.08 18.66 -2.11
C ALA A 155 -10.06 19.00 -0.62
N ALA A 156 -10.11 17.99 0.26
CA ALA A 156 -10.05 18.22 1.70
C ALA A 156 -8.68 18.73 2.16
N VAL A 157 -7.59 18.17 1.61
CA VAL A 157 -6.23 18.59 1.95
C VAL A 157 -5.92 20.01 1.50
N ASP A 158 -6.38 20.41 0.30
CA ASP A 158 -6.18 21.76 -0.24
C ASP A 158 -7.11 22.79 0.45
N GLY A 159 -8.24 22.34 1.02
CA GLY A 159 -9.18 23.17 1.77
C GLY A 159 -8.80 23.44 3.24
N HIS A 160 -7.76 22.79 3.75
CA HIS A 160 -7.30 22.95 5.13
C HIS A 160 -6.01 23.79 5.20
N PRO A 161 -5.92 24.82 6.06
CA PRO A 161 -4.68 25.55 6.27
C PRO A 161 -3.69 24.70 7.10
N TRP A 162 -2.46 24.56 6.61
CA TRP A 162 -1.42 23.78 7.29
C TRP A 162 -0.27 24.68 7.75
N SER A 163 0.07 24.61 9.03
CA SER A 163 1.26 25.22 9.59
C SER A 163 2.55 24.53 9.10
N PRO A 164 3.72 25.18 9.17
CA PRO A 164 5.00 24.55 8.83
C PRO A 164 5.28 23.27 9.64
N SER A 165 4.91 23.24 10.93
CA SER A 165 5.06 22.06 11.79
C SER A 165 4.16 20.89 11.35
N GLU A 166 2.93 21.18 10.92
CA GLU A 166 2.03 20.14 10.41
C GLU A 166 2.49 19.60 9.06
N LEU A 167 3.02 20.46 8.18
CA LEU A 167 3.64 20.03 6.93
C LEU A 167 4.82 19.09 7.19
N ALA A 168 5.67 19.39 8.18
CA ALA A 168 6.77 18.52 8.57
C ALA A 168 6.26 17.18 9.14
N ALA A 169 5.31 17.23 10.09
CA ALA A 169 4.72 16.02 10.69
C ALA A 169 4.06 15.10 9.65
N ALA A 170 3.42 15.67 8.63
CA ALA A 170 2.84 14.91 7.53
C ALA A 170 3.92 14.23 6.68
N VAL A 171 5.04 14.91 6.40
CA VAL A 171 6.17 14.33 5.66
C VAL A 171 6.82 13.20 6.45
N ASP A 172 7.07 13.41 7.74
CA ASP A 172 7.69 12.40 8.62
C ASP A 172 6.80 11.14 8.69
N ALA A 173 5.50 11.31 8.93
CA ALA A 173 4.56 10.19 8.97
C ALA A 173 4.45 9.47 7.61
N ALA A 174 4.50 10.19 6.49
CA ALA A 174 4.52 9.59 5.16
C ALA A 174 5.82 8.82 4.90
N ALA A 175 6.98 9.36 5.28
CA ALA A 175 8.26 8.69 5.18
C ALA A 175 8.29 7.40 6.02
N ASP A 176 7.80 7.45 7.26
CA ASP A 176 7.69 6.27 8.13
C ASP A 176 6.71 5.24 7.58
N THR A 177 5.63 5.67 6.93
CA THR A 177 4.66 4.80 6.25
C THR A 177 5.32 4.04 5.10
N PHE A 178 6.07 4.71 4.23
CA PHE A 178 6.88 4.04 3.20
C PHE A 178 7.89 3.07 3.82
N GLY A 179 8.57 3.47 4.89
CA GLY A 179 9.49 2.60 5.62
C GLY A 179 8.82 1.35 6.18
N SER A 180 7.59 1.48 6.69
CA SER A 180 6.78 0.37 7.19
C SER A 180 6.43 -0.62 6.07
N VAL A 181 5.99 -0.11 4.90
CA VAL A 181 5.72 -0.93 3.71
C VAL A 181 6.97 -1.69 3.27
N ALA A 182 8.12 -1.02 3.17
CA ALA A 182 9.37 -1.65 2.76
C ALA A 182 9.81 -2.77 3.73
N ARG A 183 9.70 -2.53 5.04
CA ARG A 183 10.05 -3.53 6.06
C ARG A 183 9.13 -4.75 6.04
N ALA A 184 7.81 -4.52 5.97
CA ALA A 184 6.83 -5.59 5.86
C ALA A 184 7.09 -6.47 4.63
N ALA A 185 7.28 -5.84 3.46
CA ALA A 185 7.58 -6.57 2.23
C ALA A 185 8.93 -7.32 2.30
N GLY A 186 9.98 -6.66 2.77
CA GLY A 186 11.30 -7.26 2.92
C GLY A 186 11.30 -8.47 3.86
N ALA A 187 10.55 -8.41 4.97
CA ALA A 187 10.45 -9.50 5.92
C ALA A 187 9.78 -10.75 5.33
N VAL A 188 8.70 -10.57 4.55
CA VAL A 188 8.04 -11.69 3.84
C VAL A 188 8.95 -12.28 2.75
N PHE A 189 9.62 -11.42 1.98
CA PHE A 189 10.53 -11.87 0.92
C PHE A 189 11.79 -12.59 1.44
N ALA A 190 12.23 -12.29 2.67
CA ALA A 190 13.38 -12.95 3.29
C ALA A 190 13.07 -14.37 3.78
N VAL A 191 11.84 -14.65 4.21
CA VAL A 191 11.44 -15.97 4.75
C VAL A 191 11.27 -17.02 3.65
N ARG A 192 10.93 -16.61 2.42
CA ARG A 192 10.76 -17.51 1.26
C ARG A 192 11.55 -16.96 0.08
N PRO A 193 12.84 -17.30 -0.07
CA PRO A 193 13.60 -16.85 -1.22
C PRO A 193 12.90 -17.35 -2.49
N THR A 194 12.68 -16.43 -3.43
CA THR A 194 12.26 -16.73 -4.80
C THR A 194 13.07 -17.91 -5.31
N SER A 195 12.39 -19.03 -5.60
CA SER A 195 13.02 -20.26 -6.07
C SER A 195 14.06 -19.93 -7.16
N THR A 196 15.30 -20.31 -6.88
CA THR A 196 16.44 -20.13 -7.78
C THR A 196 16.19 -20.92 -9.06
N ARG A 197 16.40 -20.26 -10.21
CA ARG A 197 16.31 -20.85 -11.56
C ARG A 197 16.90 -22.26 -11.58
N ARG A 198 16.05 -23.27 -11.84
CA ARG A 198 16.52 -24.55 -12.35
C ARG A 198 17.04 -24.27 -13.76
N ARG A 199 18.36 -24.11 -13.92
CA ARG A 199 19.00 -24.10 -15.24
C ARG A 199 18.66 -25.45 -15.89
N ALA A 200 17.82 -25.42 -16.93
CA ALA A 200 17.72 -26.53 -17.86
C ALA A 200 19.07 -26.66 -18.57
N GLY A 201 19.54 -27.90 -18.69
CA GLY A 201 20.84 -28.27 -19.21
C GLY A 201 21.03 -28.04 -20.70
#